data_AF-A0AAE0TRE6-F1
#
_entry.id   AF-A0AAE0TRE6-F1
#
_cell.length_a   1.000
_cell.length_b   1.000
_cell.length_c   1.000
_cell.angle_alpha   90.00
_cell.angle_beta   90.00
_cell.angle_gamma   90.00
#
_symmetry.space_group_name_H-M   'P 1'
#
loop_
_entity.id
_entity.type
_entity.pdbx_description
1 polymer ?
#
loop_
_entity_poly.entity_id
_entity_poly.type
_entity_poly.pdbx_seq_one_letter_code
_entity_poly.pdbx_strand_id
1 'polypeptide(L)'
;MRSHPSANINNLWITDTLLHNLDRAREITDSIRADLDHAEHVQELSIRECRLHEDVLDDMKQRLRSTSRISFHYACLEADYQRSIDQYIAAKVSMSDAHADIRELFRNLGGASRTERAAEDEYLDHLDQIERRRDDGARRLAEEAEQLAADAIWRRERQARHRRRASSRRRERDWFISQQAEDEADERRQDEKTRQREEGARRLAEEACRLEEEEEEAQRQEAHHQAEHEAQEQRERRRRQRSESFRGKVPNFASRRPATGPAQATAASTSAATFFAAAEKAFANYAAMTAFPEPPAIPCYKCQAGAQQRALQGCEHNIRSTFSSLSAAKLKLWRAKFHPDRFCAIADLKLREECKRKAQEVFVVLSEMISSAGK
;
A
#
# COMPACT_ATOMS: atom_id res chain seq x y z
N MET A 1 72.66 -87.08 40.13
CA MET A 1 71.27 -86.61 39.94
C MET A 1 71.31 -85.28 39.20
N ARG A 2 71.01 -85.27 37.89
CA ARG A 2 70.93 -84.05 37.08
C ARG A 2 69.49 -83.96 36.56
N SER A 3 68.73 -83.02 37.08
CA SER A 3 67.38 -82.68 36.64
C SER A 3 67.47 -81.71 35.46
N HIS A 4 67.06 -82.16 34.28
CA HIS A 4 66.90 -81.29 33.11
C HIS A 4 65.61 -80.47 33.24
N PRO A 5 65.66 -79.12 33.11
CA PRO A 5 64.48 -78.29 33.02
C PRO A 5 64.03 -78.26 31.56
N SER A 6 63.33 -79.30 31.13
CA SER A 6 62.63 -79.34 29.85
C SER A 6 61.17 -78.97 30.08
N ALA A 7 60.88 -77.68 30.22
CA ALA A 7 59.51 -77.21 30.14
C ALA A 7 59.47 -75.76 29.66
N ASN A 8 58.51 -75.53 28.77
CA ASN A 8 57.81 -74.26 28.56
C ASN A 8 58.29 -73.27 27.48
N ILE A 9 58.96 -73.74 26.42
CA ILE A 9 59.13 -72.90 25.21
C ILE A 9 57.81 -72.80 24.40
N ASN A 10 56.95 -73.82 24.44
CA ASN A 10 55.70 -73.83 23.67
C ASN A 10 54.61 -72.86 24.16
N ASN A 11 54.68 -72.37 25.41
CA ASN A 11 53.69 -71.43 25.93
C ASN A 11 53.95 -69.96 25.53
N LEU A 12 55.20 -69.58 25.21
CA LEU A 12 55.54 -68.22 24.80
C LEU A 12 55.02 -67.87 23.39
N TRP A 13 55.04 -68.83 22.46
CA TRP A 13 54.55 -68.60 21.09
C TRP A 13 53.03 -68.46 21.03
N ILE A 14 52.31 -69.13 21.94
CA ILE A 14 50.85 -69.03 22.04
C ILE A 14 50.45 -67.65 22.57
N THR A 15 51.17 -67.11 23.56
CA THR A 15 50.88 -65.76 24.09
C THR A 15 51.13 -64.66 23.08
N ASP A 16 52.20 -64.74 22.28
CA ASP A 16 52.51 -63.73 21.26
C ASP A 16 51.50 -63.74 20.11
N THR A 17 51.05 -64.92 19.69
CA THR A 17 50.03 -65.05 18.64
C THR A 17 48.68 -64.52 19.12
N LEU A 18 48.31 -64.77 20.39
CA LEU A 18 47.07 -64.25 20.97
C LEU A 18 47.11 -62.73 21.15
N LEU A 19 48.23 -62.17 21.60
CA LEU A 19 48.41 -60.72 21.70
C LEU A 19 48.33 -60.05 20.34
N HIS A 20 48.98 -60.61 19.31
CA HIS A 20 48.91 -60.07 17.96
C HIS A 20 47.48 -60.11 17.38
N ASN A 21 46.72 -61.18 17.62
CA ASN A 21 45.33 -61.28 17.20
C ASN A 21 44.42 -60.29 17.96
N LEU A 22 44.70 -60.03 19.24
CA LEU A 22 43.97 -59.02 20.04
C LEU A 22 44.25 -57.60 19.55
N ASP A 23 45.50 -57.28 19.22
CA ASP A 23 45.85 -55.97 18.67
C ASP A 23 45.20 -55.76 17.29
N ARG A 24 45.21 -56.80 16.44
CA ARG A 24 44.50 -56.76 15.15
C ARG A 24 42.99 -56.61 15.30
N ALA A 25 42.37 -57.27 16.29
CA ALA A 25 40.95 -57.12 16.59
C ALA A 25 40.61 -55.69 17.08
N ARG A 26 41.51 -55.07 17.86
CA ARG A 26 41.38 -53.66 18.27
C ARG A 26 41.47 -52.72 17.08
N GLU A 27 42.46 -52.90 16.20
CA GLU A 27 42.59 -52.09 14.98
C GLU A 27 41.34 -52.17 14.09
N ILE A 28 40.76 -53.37 13.93
CA ILE A 28 39.51 -53.55 13.18
C ILE A 28 38.35 -52.83 13.87
N THR A 29 38.24 -52.92 15.19
CA THR A 29 37.17 -52.29 15.97
C THR A 29 37.27 -50.76 15.92
N ASP A 30 38.48 -50.22 16.01
CA ASP A 30 38.71 -48.77 15.89
C ASP A 30 38.43 -48.26 14.46
N SER A 31 38.75 -49.06 13.43
CA SER A 31 38.38 -48.76 12.04
C SER A 31 36.85 -48.74 11.86
N ILE A 32 36.13 -49.74 12.39
CA ILE A 32 34.66 -49.79 12.31
C ILE A 32 34.04 -48.61 13.06
N ARG A 33 34.59 -48.24 14.22
CA ARG A 33 34.12 -47.06 14.98
C ARG A 33 34.30 -45.78 14.16
N ALA A 34 35.45 -45.60 13.50
CA ALA A 34 35.69 -44.43 12.65
C ALA A 34 34.72 -44.37 11.46
N ASP A 35 34.38 -45.51 10.84
CA ASP A 35 33.41 -45.58 9.75
C ASP A 35 31.97 -45.26 10.24
N LEU A 36 31.60 -45.69 11.45
CA LEU A 36 30.32 -45.36 12.08
C LEU A 36 30.21 -43.86 12.42
N ASP A 37 31.26 -43.27 13.00
CA ASP A 37 31.32 -41.84 13.29
C ASP A 37 31.22 -41.02 11.99
N HIS A 38 31.85 -41.48 10.91
CA HIS A 38 31.74 -40.87 9.59
C HIS A 38 30.32 -40.97 9.03
N ALA A 39 29.68 -42.14 9.15
CA ALA A 39 28.30 -42.35 8.71
C ALA A 39 27.29 -41.48 9.49
N GLU A 40 27.48 -41.33 10.81
CA GLU A 40 26.66 -40.45 11.65
C GLU A 40 26.84 -38.98 11.23
N HIS A 41 28.08 -38.54 10.98
CA HIS A 41 28.34 -37.19 10.48
C HIS A 41 27.70 -36.92 9.11
N VAL A 42 27.78 -37.88 8.18
CA VAL A 42 27.12 -37.78 6.87
C VAL A 42 25.60 -37.72 7.01
N GLN A 43 25.02 -38.48 7.95
CA GLN A 43 23.60 -38.44 8.26
C GLN A 43 23.17 -37.10 8.86
N GLU A 44 23.96 -36.51 9.76
CA GLU A 44 23.70 -35.17 10.31
C GLU A 44 23.74 -34.08 9.23
N LEU A 45 24.72 -34.14 8.32
CA LEU A 45 24.81 -33.23 7.18
C LEU A 45 23.59 -33.38 6.26
N SER A 46 23.16 -34.62 5.97
CA SER A 46 21.96 -34.90 5.18
C SER A 46 20.70 -34.36 5.84
N ILE A 47 20.53 -34.53 7.15
CA ILE A 47 19.39 -33.96 7.90
C ILE A 47 19.41 -32.43 7.85
N ARG A 48 20.60 -31.81 7.96
CA ARG A 48 20.77 -30.36 7.89
C ARG A 48 20.44 -29.82 6.50
N GLU A 49 20.85 -30.50 5.44
CA GLU A 49 20.45 -30.18 4.07
C GLU A 49 18.94 -30.33 3.88
N CYS A 50 18.32 -31.39 4.39
CA CYS A 50 16.87 -31.57 4.36
C CYS A 50 16.12 -30.41 5.06
N ARG A 51 16.61 -29.93 6.22
CA ARG A 51 16.03 -28.78 6.92
C ARG A 51 16.17 -27.46 6.13
N LEU A 52 17.33 -27.24 5.50
CA LEU A 52 17.52 -26.08 4.61
C LEU A 52 16.58 -26.14 3.41
N HIS A 53 16.35 -27.33 2.86
CA HIS A 53 15.35 -27.55 1.81
C HIS A 53 13.93 -27.31 2.31
N GLU A 54 13.60 -27.66 3.55
CA GLU A 54 12.28 -27.43 4.16
C GLU A 54 12.00 -25.93 4.34
N ASP A 55 12.97 -25.14 4.80
CA ASP A 55 12.87 -23.68 4.91
C ASP A 55 12.70 -23.01 3.53
N VAL A 56 13.43 -23.48 2.52
CA VAL A 56 13.26 -23.02 1.13
C VAL A 56 11.89 -23.42 0.59
N LEU A 57 11.42 -24.63 0.90
CA LEU A 57 10.09 -25.11 0.52
C LEU A 57 9.00 -24.27 1.19
N ASP A 58 9.17 -23.81 2.43
CA ASP A 58 8.21 -22.97 3.13
C ASP A 58 8.18 -21.53 2.62
N ASP A 59 9.35 -20.92 2.31
CA ASP A 59 9.40 -19.63 1.59
C ASP A 59 8.77 -19.74 0.20
N MET A 60 9.03 -20.84 -0.49
CA MET A 60 8.37 -21.17 -1.75
C MET A 60 6.86 -21.35 -1.55
N LYS A 61 6.37 -22.12 -0.57
CA LYS A 61 4.91 -22.25 -0.26
C LYS A 61 4.28 -20.87 -0.05
N GLN A 62 4.97 -19.97 0.66
CA GLN A 62 4.49 -18.63 0.96
C GLN A 62 4.42 -17.74 -0.29
N ARG A 63 5.41 -17.81 -1.18
CA ARG A 63 5.38 -17.16 -2.50
C ARG A 63 4.34 -17.79 -3.43
N LEU A 64 4.16 -19.10 -3.37
CA LEU A 64 3.30 -19.88 -4.28
C LEU A 64 1.81 -19.72 -3.97
N ARG A 65 1.42 -19.46 -2.70
CA ARG A 65 0.06 -19.03 -2.34
C ARG A 65 -0.40 -17.75 -3.06
N SER A 66 0.51 -17.01 -3.70
CA SER A 66 0.20 -15.79 -4.46
C SER A 66 0.01 -16.01 -5.97
N THR A 67 0.27 -17.20 -6.52
CA THR A 67 0.25 -17.46 -7.98
C THR A 67 -0.31 -18.84 -8.33
N SER A 68 -1.46 -18.89 -9.02
CA SER A 68 -2.27 -20.11 -9.26
C SER A 68 -1.70 -21.14 -10.25
N ARG A 69 -0.39 -21.13 -10.54
CA ARG A 69 0.17 -21.88 -11.68
C ARG A 69 1.12 -23.03 -11.31
N ILE A 70 1.19 -23.40 -10.02
CA ILE A 70 2.21 -24.31 -9.50
C ILE A 70 1.56 -25.36 -8.59
N SER A 71 0.59 -26.12 -9.12
CA SER A 71 0.17 -27.39 -8.50
C SER A 71 1.01 -28.57 -8.99
N PHE A 72 1.61 -28.44 -10.19
CA PHE A 72 2.36 -29.52 -10.83
C PHE A 72 3.72 -29.79 -10.14
N HIS A 73 4.47 -28.75 -9.78
CA HIS A 73 5.78 -28.93 -9.12
C HIS A 73 5.65 -29.49 -7.70
N TYR A 74 4.57 -29.19 -6.97
CA TYR A 74 4.31 -29.80 -5.66
C TYR A 74 4.02 -31.29 -5.79
N ALA A 75 3.21 -31.71 -6.77
CA ALA A 75 2.91 -33.12 -6.97
C ALA A 75 4.16 -33.94 -7.32
N CYS A 76 5.10 -33.37 -8.09
CA CYS A 76 6.37 -34.04 -8.39
C CYS A 76 7.27 -34.19 -7.16
N LEU A 77 7.42 -33.13 -6.36
CA LEU A 77 8.22 -33.16 -5.12
C LEU A 77 7.64 -34.11 -4.07
N GLU A 78 6.31 -34.14 -3.93
CA GLU A 78 5.62 -35.06 -3.03
C GLU A 78 5.80 -36.53 -3.48
N ALA A 79 5.75 -36.81 -4.79
CA ALA A 79 5.99 -38.14 -5.33
C ALA A 79 7.45 -38.61 -5.16
N ASP A 80 8.43 -37.71 -5.27
CA ASP A 80 9.84 -38.02 -5.04
C ASP A 80 10.13 -38.29 -3.56
N TYR A 81 9.54 -37.50 -2.66
CA TYR A 81 9.63 -37.72 -1.22
C TYR A 81 9.00 -39.05 -0.81
N GLN A 82 7.82 -39.37 -1.34
CA GLN A 82 7.16 -40.65 -1.07
C GLN A 82 7.99 -41.85 -1.55
N ARG A 83 8.60 -41.76 -2.75
CA ARG A 83 9.52 -42.80 -3.25
C ARG A 83 10.72 -43.01 -2.33
N SER A 84 11.29 -41.93 -1.78
CA SER A 84 12.40 -42.03 -0.83
C SER A 84 11.98 -42.72 0.48
N ILE A 85 10.77 -42.45 0.98
CA ILE A 85 10.21 -43.13 2.16
C ILE A 85 10.03 -44.62 1.87
N ASP A 86 9.45 -44.97 0.73
CA ASP A 86 9.19 -46.36 0.38
C ASP A 86 10.50 -47.16 0.22
N GLN A 87 11.54 -46.57 -0.37
CA GLN A 87 12.88 -47.16 -0.46
C GLN A 87 13.51 -47.40 0.91
N TYR A 88 13.38 -46.44 1.83
CA TYR A 88 13.88 -46.58 3.20
C TYR A 88 13.14 -47.69 3.96
N ILE A 89 11.81 -47.77 3.83
CA ILE A 89 11.00 -48.84 4.43
C ILE A 89 11.42 -50.21 3.87
N ALA A 90 11.60 -50.33 2.55
CA ALA A 90 12.03 -51.57 1.91
C ALA A 90 13.41 -52.03 2.40
N ALA A 91 14.38 -51.11 2.51
CA ALA A 91 15.70 -51.41 3.06
C ALA A 91 15.61 -51.87 4.53
N LYS A 92 14.74 -51.25 5.33
CA LYS A 92 14.52 -51.61 6.73
C LYS A 92 13.92 -53.01 6.89
N VAL A 93 12.95 -53.36 6.05
CA VAL A 93 12.35 -54.71 6.03
C VAL A 93 13.42 -55.74 5.66
N SER A 94 14.23 -55.47 4.63
CA SER A 94 15.32 -56.36 4.23
C SER A 94 16.38 -56.58 5.33
N MET A 95 16.71 -55.55 6.13
CA MET A 95 17.61 -55.72 7.28
C MET A 95 16.98 -56.54 8.41
N SER A 96 15.68 -56.37 8.66
CA SER A 96 14.94 -57.17 9.64
C SER A 96 14.88 -58.64 9.23
N ASP A 97 14.67 -58.91 7.95
CA ASP A 97 14.66 -60.27 7.39
C ASP A 97 16.06 -60.89 7.48
N ALA A 98 17.11 -60.14 7.14
CA ALA A 98 18.49 -60.60 7.31
C ALA A 98 18.84 -60.93 8.78
N HIS A 99 18.35 -60.14 9.73
CA HIS A 99 18.52 -60.42 11.16
C HIS A 99 17.75 -61.68 11.60
N ALA A 100 16.56 -61.93 11.04
CA ALA A 100 15.80 -63.15 11.29
C ALA A 100 16.52 -64.39 10.72
N ASP A 101 17.07 -64.28 9.51
CA ASP A 101 17.86 -65.33 8.87
C ASP A 101 19.12 -65.67 9.67
N ILE A 102 19.83 -64.67 10.19
CA ILE A 102 20.99 -64.88 11.07
C ILE A 102 20.58 -65.65 12.33
N ARG A 103 19.46 -65.28 12.99
CA ARG A 103 18.94 -66.01 14.17
C ARG A 103 18.50 -67.44 13.85
N GLU A 104 18.03 -67.69 12.63
CA GLU A 104 17.65 -69.03 12.18
C GLU A 104 18.87 -69.89 11.84
N LEU A 105 19.90 -69.30 11.21
CA LEU A 105 21.19 -69.95 10.97
C LEU A 105 21.86 -70.38 12.30
N PHE A 106 21.87 -69.51 13.31
CA PHE A 106 22.40 -69.88 14.63
C PHE A 106 21.62 -71.01 15.31
N ARG A 107 20.27 -71.01 15.21
CA ARG A 107 19.44 -72.12 15.71
C ARG A 107 19.71 -73.43 14.99
N ASN A 108 19.89 -73.39 13.68
CA ASN A 108 20.09 -74.58 12.85
C ASN A 108 21.51 -75.17 12.98
N LEU A 109 22.51 -74.37 13.37
CA LEU A 109 23.88 -74.83 13.60
C LEU A 109 24.04 -75.69 14.87
N GLY A 110 22.97 -75.92 15.65
CA GLY A 110 22.75 -77.16 16.40
C GLY A 110 23.96 -77.73 17.15
N GLY A 111 24.70 -76.90 17.89
CA GLY A 111 25.93 -77.37 18.53
C GLY A 111 26.87 -76.28 19.05
N ALA A 112 26.35 -75.12 19.44
CA ALA A 112 27.18 -74.03 19.94
C ALA A 112 27.88 -74.43 21.26
N SER A 113 29.21 -74.36 21.25
CA SER A 113 30.07 -74.40 22.42
C SER A 113 29.63 -73.33 23.43
N ARG A 114 29.96 -73.50 24.73
CA ARG A 114 29.56 -72.52 25.77
C ARG A 114 30.02 -71.08 25.44
N THR A 115 31.14 -70.94 24.74
CA THR A 115 31.70 -69.65 24.31
C THR A 115 30.88 -68.99 23.20
N GLU A 116 30.31 -69.77 22.27
CA GLU A 116 29.46 -69.23 21.21
C GLU A 116 28.12 -68.74 21.75
N ARG A 117 27.55 -69.42 22.76
CA ARG A 117 26.33 -68.93 23.44
C ARG A 117 26.56 -67.62 24.20
N ALA A 118 27.72 -67.49 24.85
CA ALA A 118 28.07 -66.24 25.53
C ALA A 118 28.23 -65.08 24.54
N ALA A 119 28.81 -65.32 23.36
CA ALA A 119 28.92 -64.32 22.29
C ALA A 119 27.54 -63.98 21.67
N GLU A 120 26.64 -64.96 21.54
CA GLU A 120 25.26 -64.75 21.09
C GLU A 120 24.49 -63.88 22.10
N ASP A 121 24.57 -64.19 23.40
CA ASP A 121 23.92 -63.41 24.46
C ASP A 121 24.44 -61.95 24.49
N GLU A 122 25.76 -61.74 24.32
CA GLU A 122 26.36 -60.41 24.27
C GLU A 122 25.91 -59.63 23.01
N TYR A 123 25.82 -60.30 21.85
CA TYR A 123 25.32 -59.69 20.62
C TYR A 123 23.84 -59.30 20.73
N LEU A 124 23.01 -60.17 21.33
CA LEU A 124 21.59 -59.89 21.56
C LEU A 124 21.39 -58.72 22.54
N ASP A 125 22.15 -58.67 23.65
CA ASP A 125 22.10 -57.50 24.55
C ASP A 125 22.55 -56.22 23.83
N HIS A 126 23.56 -56.29 22.96
CA HIS A 126 23.97 -55.13 22.16
C HIS A 126 22.85 -54.66 21.21
N LEU A 127 22.14 -55.57 20.54
CA LEU A 127 20.97 -55.24 19.72
C LEU A 127 19.86 -54.60 20.56
N ASP A 128 19.56 -55.13 21.74
CA ASP A 128 18.58 -54.56 22.66
C ASP A 128 19.00 -53.17 23.16
N GLN A 129 20.30 -52.91 23.35
CA GLN A 129 20.81 -51.57 23.66
C GLN A 129 20.64 -50.61 22.49
N ILE A 130 20.87 -51.05 21.24
CA ILE A 130 20.65 -50.24 20.04
C ILE A 130 19.17 -49.89 19.89
N GLU A 131 18.27 -50.87 20.05
CA GLU A 131 16.83 -50.65 19.99
C GLU A 131 16.36 -49.68 21.09
N ARG A 132 16.82 -49.86 22.33
CA ARG A 132 16.53 -48.92 23.43
C ARG A 132 17.00 -47.49 23.13
N ARG A 133 18.22 -47.31 22.62
CA ARG A 133 18.74 -45.98 22.22
C ARG A 133 17.92 -45.37 21.09
N ARG A 134 17.47 -46.18 20.13
CA ARG A 134 16.61 -45.72 19.03
C ARG A 134 15.24 -45.29 19.53
N ASP A 135 14.62 -46.07 20.40
CA ASP A 135 13.32 -45.76 20.98
C ASP A 135 13.39 -44.53 21.90
N ASP A 136 14.48 -44.37 22.66
CA ASP A 136 14.77 -43.14 23.41
C ASP A 136 14.94 -41.93 22.50
N GLY A 137 15.66 -42.09 21.39
CA GLY A 137 15.79 -41.05 20.36
C GLY A 137 14.44 -40.66 19.76
N ALA A 138 13.61 -41.65 19.43
CA ALA A 138 12.26 -41.44 18.91
C ALA A 138 11.35 -40.73 19.93
N ARG A 139 11.43 -41.10 21.22
CA ARG A 139 10.72 -40.40 22.31
C ARG A 139 11.15 -38.94 22.41
N ARG A 140 12.46 -38.64 22.42
CA ARG A 140 12.96 -37.26 22.48
C ARG A 140 12.49 -36.42 21.30
N LEU A 141 12.52 -36.97 20.08
CA LEU A 141 12.03 -36.28 18.88
C LEU A 141 10.51 -36.04 18.94
N ALA A 142 9.74 -36.99 19.48
CA ALA A 142 8.30 -36.82 19.67
C ALA A 142 7.99 -35.72 20.69
N GLU A 143 8.70 -35.69 21.82
CA GLU A 143 8.59 -34.64 22.84
C GLU A 143 8.97 -33.26 22.28
N GLU A 144 10.05 -33.16 21.52
CA GLU A 144 10.47 -31.91 20.86
C GLU A 144 9.42 -31.45 19.84
N ALA A 145 8.85 -32.37 19.05
CA ALA A 145 7.78 -32.05 18.11
C ALA A 145 6.51 -31.55 18.82
N GLU A 146 6.14 -32.15 19.96
CA GLU A 146 5.01 -31.70 20.77
C GLU A 146 5.25 -30.29 21.35
N GLN A 147 6.46 -30.02 21.85
CA GLN A 147 6.84 -28.69 22.33
C GLN A 147 6.78 -27.64 21.22
N LEU A 148 7.32 -27.93 20.04
CA LEU A 148 7.25 -27.03 18.88
C LEU A 148 5.81 -26.79 18.44
N ALA A 149 4.95 -27.82 18.47
CA ALA A 149 3.54 -27.68 18.17
C ALA A 149 2.81 -26.78 19.18
N ALA A 150 3.07 -26.96 20.48
CA ALA A 150 2.52 -26.11 21.54
C ALA A 150 2.95 -24.65 21.39
N ASP A 151 4.23 -24.41 21.11
CA ASP A 151 4.79 -23.10 20.83
C ASP A 151 4.14 -22.43 19.62
N ALA A 152 3.92 -23.19 18.54
CA ALA A 152 3.27 -22.72 17.34
C ALA A 152 1.81 -22.29 17.61
N ILE A 153 1.07 -23.07 18.40
CA ILE A 153 -0.28 -22.73 18.85
C ILE A 153 -0.27 -21.43 19.66
N TRP A 154 0.64 -21.31 20.63
CA TRP A 154 0.75 -20.12 21.46
C TRP A 154 1.08 -18.86 20.65
N ARG A 155 2.01 -18.96 19.68
CA ARG A 155 2.34 -17.86 18.75
C ARG A 155 1.12 -17.45 17.91
N ARG A 156 0.36 -18.42 17.38
CA ARG A 156 -0.88 -18.16 16.61
C ARG A 156 -1.92 -17.46 17.47
N GLU A 157 -2.16 -17.93 18.70
CA GLU A 157 -3.09 -17.27 19.61
C GLU A 157 -2.66 -15.84 19.96
N ARG A 158 -1.38 -15.63 20.24
CA ARG A 158 -0.83 -14.29 20.53
C ARG A 158 -1.04 -13.35 19.36
N GLN A 159 -0.78 -13.81 18.13
CA GLN A 159 -1.06 -13.04 16.91
C GLN A 159 -2.57 -12.77 16.75
N ALA A 160 -3.43 -13.75 17.02
CA ALA A 160 -4.88 -13.57 16.97
C ALA A 160 -5.37 -12.53 17.99
N ARG A 161 -4.86 -12.57 19.23
CA ARG A 161 -5.13 -11.55 20.27
C ARG A 161 -4.69 -10.16 19.80
N HIS A 162 -3.50 -10.05 19.19
CA HIS A 162 -3.02 -8.78 18.65
C HIS A 162 -3.91 -8.26 17.50
N ARG A 163 -4.33 -9.13 16.57
CA ARG A 163 -5.27 -8.79 15.50
C ARG A 163 -6.62 -8.32 16.04
N ARG A 164 -7.18 -9.01 17.05
CA ARG A 164 -8.44 -8.59 17.70
C ARG A 164 -8.32 -7.21 18.33
N ARG A 165 -7.22 -6.93 19.05
CA ARG A 165 -6.95 -5.60 19.63
C ARG A 165 -6.79 -4.52 18.55
N ALA A 166 -6.07 -4.81 17.48
CA ALA A 166 -5.90 -3.89 16.36
C ALA A 166 -7.23 -3.59 15.65
N SER A 167 -8.07 -4.61 15.45
CA SER A 167 -9.42 -4.44 14.89
C SER A 167 -10.33 -3.66 15.83
N SER A 168 -10.25 -3.87 17.16
CA SER A 168 -11.00 -3.07 18.15
C SER A 168 -10.62 -1.60 18.07
N ARG A 169 -9.32 -1.29 18.07
CA ARG A 169 -8.82 0.09 17.95
C ARG A 169 -9.23 0.76 16.64
N ARG A 170 -9.30 0.00 15.53
CA ARG A 170 -9.82 0.51 14.25
C ARG A 170 -11.30 0.87 14.38
N ARG A 171 -12.13 -0.04 14.92
CA ARG A 171 -13.56 0.24 15.13
C ARG A 171 -13.79 1.44 16.05
N GLU A 172 -13.04 1.56 17.14
CA GLU A 172 -13.11 2.72 18.03
C GLU A 172 -12.76 4.02 17.28
N ARG A 173 -11.67 4.03 16.51
CA ARG A 173 -11.32 5.18 15.67
C ARG A 173 -12.41 5.51 14.64
N ASP A 174 -12.92 4.52 13.94
CA ASP A 174 -13.96 4.71 12.92
C ASP A 174 -15.25 5.25 13.56
N TRP A 175 -15.58 4.80 14.76
CA TRP A 175 -16.67 5.33 15.57
C TRP A 175 -16.47 6.80 15.94
N PHE A 176 -15.28 7.19 16.42
CA PHE A 176 -14.96 8.60 16.71
C PHE A 176 -15.03 9.49 15.47
N ILE A 177 -14.55 9.01 14.32
CA ILE A 177 -14.63 9.74 13.05
C ILE A 177 -16.10 9.92 12.62
N SER A 178 -16.92 8.88 12.77
CA SER A 178 -18.36 8.96 12.48
C SER A 178 -19.06 9.97 13.38
N GLN A 179 -18.71 10.00 14.67
CA GLN A 179 -19.29 10.95 15.62
C GLN A 179 -18.92 12.40 15.28
N GLN A 180 -17.65 12.67 14.96
CA GLN A 180 -17.24 14.00 14.50
C GLN A 180 -17.98 14.44 13.23
N ALA A 181 -18.19 13.53 12.28
CA ALA A 181 -18.93 13.84 11.06
C ALA A 181 -20.41 14.15 11.32
N GLU A 182 -21.02 13.49 12.31
CA GLU A 182 -22.39 13.78 12.77
C GLU A 182 -22.48 15.15 13.45
N ASP A 183 -21.56 15.46 14.36
CA ASP A 183 -21.49 16.76 15.04
C ASP A 183 -21.31 17.91 14.04
N GLU A 184 -20.40 17.77 13.06
CA GLU A 184 -20.23 18.77 11.99
C GLU A 184 -21.47 18.88 11.09
N ALA A 185 -22.19 17.78 10.86
CA ALA A 185 -23.43 17.81 10.10
C ALA A 185 -24.54 18.55 10.86
N ASP A 186 -24.60 18.39 12.18
CA ASP A 186 -25.52 19.12 13.03
C ASP A 186 -25.18 20.61 13.12
N GLU A 187 -23.90 20.97 13.22
CA GLU A 187 -23.45 22.36 13.15
C GLU A 187 -23.86 23.00 11.81
N ARG A 188 -23.61 22.34 10.69
CA ARG A 188 -24.06 22.81 9.36
C ARG A 188 -25.58 22.97 9.27
N ARG A 189 -26.36 22.08 9.89
CA ARG A 189 -27.83 22.20 9.96
C ARG A 189 -28.26 23.42 10.79
N GLN A 190 -27.55 23.72 11.88
CA GLN A 190 -27.83 24.89 12.71
C GLN A 190 -27.47 26.20 12.01
N ASP A 191 -26.32 26.25 11.33
CA ASP A 191 -25.88 27.39 10.54
C ASP A 191 -26.86 27.71 9.41
N GLU A 192 -27.28 26.68 8.66
CA GLU A 192 -28.26 26.84 7.58
C GLU A 192 -29.60 27.36 8.12
N LYS A 193 -30.06 26.85 9.27
CA LYS A 193 -31.29 27.34 9.92
C LYS A 193 -31.16 28.79 10.38
N THR A 194 -29.98 29.18 10.86
CA THR A 194 -29.69 30.56 11.26
C THR A 194 -29.69 31.48 10.05
N ARG A 195 -29.02 31.07 8.96
CA ARG A 195 -29.01 31.79 7.69
C ARG A 195 -30.41 31.98 7.12
N GLN A 196 -31.26 30.95 7.16
CA GLN A 196 -32.65 31.05 6.72
C GLN A 196 -33.46 32.04 7.57
N ARG A 197 -33.22 32.10 8.89
CA ARG A 197 -33.84 33.09 9.78
C ARG A 197 -33.37 34.51 9.48
N GLU A 198 -32.08 34.70 9.26
CA GLU A 198 -31.50 36.00 8.89
C GLU A 198 -32.00 36.48 7.53
N GLU A 199 -32.08 35.60 6.53
CA GLU A 199 -32.61 35.93 5.22
C GLU A 199 -34.10 36.28 5.30
N GLY A 200 -34.88 35.53 6.08
CA GLY A 200 -36.28 35.85 6.37
C GLY A 200 -36.44 37.22 7.03
N ALA A 201 -35.60 37.53 8.02
CA ALA A 201 -35.58 38.83 8.69
C ALA A 201 -35.20 39.98 7.74
N ARG A 202 -34.22 39.76 6.84
CA ARG A 202 -33.83 40.73 5.81
C ARG A 202 -34.95 41.02 4.84
N ARG A 203 -35.67 39.99 4.37
CA ARG A 203 -36.82 40.16 3.46
C ARG A 203 -37.93 40.98 4.12
N LEU A 204 -38.24 40.70 5.38
CA LEU A 204 -39.22 41.48 6.15
C LEU A 204 -38.78 42.94 6.33
N ALA A 205 -37.48 43.18 6.56
CA ALA A 205 -36.94 44.54 6.68
C ALA A 205 -36.95 45.30 5.34
N GLU A 206 -36.61 44.65 4.23
CA GLU A 206 -36.72 45.24 2.88
C GLU A 206 -38.18 45.56 2.53
N GLU A 207 -39.12 44.68 2.85
CA GLU A 207 -40.55 44.90 2.63
C GLU A 207 -41.07 46.08 3.47
N ALA A 208 -40.66 46.18 4.74
CA ALA A 208 -41.00 47.33 5.58
C ALA A 208 -40.43 48.65 5.03
N CYS A 209 -39.17 48.64 4.56
CA CYS A 209 -38.55 49.83 3.97
C CYS A 209 -39.24 50.25 2.66
N ARG A 210 -39.67 49.29 1.83
CA ARG A 210 -40.46 49.58 0.62
C ARG A 210 -41.81 50.20 0.94
N LEU A 211 -42.51 49.70 1.96
CA LEU A 211 -43.79 50.28 2.37
C LEU A 211 -43.64 51.70 2.91
N GLU A 212 -42.56 51.98 3.66
CA GLU A 212 -42.25 53.32 4.16
C GLU A 212 -41.91 54.29 3.00
N GLU A 213 -41.16 53.84 1.99
CA GLU A 213 -40.85 54.64 0.79
C GLU A 213 -42.12 54.92 -0.05
N GLU A 214 -42.99 53.93 -0.22
CA GLU A 214 -44.28 54.08 -0.90
C GLU A 214 -45.21 55.07 -0.16
N GLU A 215 -45.21 55.05 1.18
CA GLU A 215 -45.96 56.01 2.00
C GLU A 215 -45.38 57.43 1.90
N GLU A 216 -44.05 57.58 1.96
CA GLU A 216 -43.40 58.88 1.81
C GLU A 216 -43.58 59.45 0.40
N GLU A 217 -43.55 58.61 -0.64
CA GLU A 217 -43.86 59.04 -2.01
C GLU A 217 -45.32 59.47 -2.15
N ALA A 218 -46.27 58.74 -1.57
CA ALA A 218 -47.67 59.14 -1.54
C ALA A 218 -47.86 60.52 -0.85
N GLN A 219 -47.18 60.74 0.28
CA GLN A 219 -47.19 62.04 0.97
C GLN A 219 -46.56 63.15 0.10
N ARG A 220 -45.45 62.86 -0.60
CA ARG A 220 -44.81 63.81 -1.53
C ARG A 220 -45.72 64.13 -2.71
N GLN A 221 -46.42 63.15 -3.28
CA GLN A 221 -47.37 63.35 -4.36
C GLN A 221 -48.56 64.19 -3.91
N GLU A 222 -49.09 63.94 -2.71
CA GLU A 222 -50.18 64.74 -2.13
C GLU A 222 -49.72 66.18 -1.85
N ALA A 223 -48.54 66.36 -1.27
CA ALA A 223 -47.94 67.68 -1.05
C ALA A 223 -47.65 68.42 -2.37
N HIS A 224 -47.20 67.71 -3.40
CA HIS A 224 -47.00 68.27 -4.74
C HIS A 224 -48.33 68.68 -5.38
N HIS A 225 -49.37 67.85 -5.28
CA HIS A 225 -50.71 68.20 -5.76
C HIS A 225 -51.28 69.42 -5.04
N GLN A 226 -51.10 69.53 -3.71
CA GLN A 226 -51.46 70.73 -2.96
C GLN A 226 -50.67 71.96 -3.42
N ALA A 227 -49.34 71.83 -3.56
CA ALA A 227 -48.48 72.91 -4.02
C ALA A 227 -48.79 73.34 -5.47
N GLU A 228 -49.11 72.41 -6.37
CA GLU A 228 -49.55 72.72 -7.73
C GLU A 228 -50.89 73.44 -7.74
N HIS A 229 -51.84 73.01 -6.89
CA HIS A 229 -53.13 73.70 -6.76
C HIS A 229 -52.92 75.15 -6.29
N GLU A 230 -52.11 75.36 -5.24
CA GLU A 230 -51.75 76.70 -4.76
C GLU A 230 -50.98 77.51 -5.81
N ALA A 231 -50.02 76.89 -6.49
CA ALA A 231 -49.24 77.52 -7.55
C ALA A 231 -50.09 77.84 -8.78
N GLN A 232 -51.13 77.05 -9.08
CA GLN A 232 -52.09 77.30 -10.14
C GLN A 232 -52.96 78.49 -9.79
N GLU A 233 -53.46 78.60 -8.56
CA GLU A 233 -54.15 79.81 -8.08
C GLU A 233 -53.24 81.05 -8.13
N GLN A 234 -51.97 80.90 -7.71
CA GLN A 234 -50.97 81.97 -7.80
C GLN A 234 -50.62 82.32 -9.25
N ARG A 235 -50.51 81.33 -10.14
CA ARG A 235 -50.27 81.52 -11.57
C ARG A 235 -51.47 82.15 -12.24
N GLU A 236 -52.71 81.85 -11.84
CA GLU A 236 -53.89 82.54 -12.34
C GLU A 236 -53.89 84.00 -11.90
N ARG A 237 -53.54 84.28 -10.63
CA ARG A 237 -53.28 85.64 -10.14
C ARG A 237 -52.16 86.35 -10.91
N ARG A 238 -51.03 85.68 -11.15
CA ARG A 238 -49.89 86.22 -11.90
C ARG A 238 -50.17 86.33 -13.40
N ARG A 239 -50.95 85.45 -14.01
CA ARG A 239 -51.32 85.46 -15.43
C ARG A 239 -52.27 86.61 -15.73
N ARG A 240 -53.14 86.99 -14.77
CA ARG A 240 -53.85 88.27 -14.81
C ARG A 240 -52.91 89.49 -14.74
N GLN A 241 -51.74 89.35 -14.12
CA GLN A 241 -50.74 90.43 -14.00
C GLN A 241 -49.67 90.44 -15.10
N ARG A 242 -49.50 89.34 -15.84
CA ARG A 242 -48.35 89.09 -16.74
C ARG A 242 -48.77 88.81 -18.17
N SER A 243 -49.86 89.44 -18.61
CA SER A 243 -50.29 89.52 -20.02
C SER A 243 -49.43 90.46 -20.87
N GLU A 244 -48.29 90.93 -20.36
CA GLU A 244 -47.28 91.67 -21.13
C GLU A 244 -45.91 91.06 -20.87
N SER A 245 -45.17 90.79 -21.95
CA SER A 245 -43.74 90.45 -21.96
C SER A 245 -43.35 88.96 -21.78
N PHE A 246 -43.05 88.32 -22.92
CA PHE A 246 -41.68 87.97 -23.36
C PHE A 246 -41.48 86.52 -23.84
N ARG A 247 -40.78 86.41 -24.98
CA ARG A 247 -40.36 85.19 -25.70
C ARG A 247 -38.85 84.95 -25.52
N GLY A 248 -38.43 83.69 -25.46
CA GLY A 248 -37.05 83.24 -25.77
C GLY A 248 -36.74 81.86 -25.17
N LYS A 249 -36.69 80.77 -25.95
CA LYS A 249 -35.59 80.14 -26.73
C LYS A 249 -34.53 79.39 -25.89
N VAL A 250 -34.43 78.08 -26.14
CA VAL A 250 -33.55 77.08 -25.48
C VAL A 250 -32.55 76.53 -26.51
N PRO A 251 -31.29 76.24 -26.16
CA PRO A 251 -30.43 75.40 -26.98
C PRO A 251 -30.05 74.07 -26.31
N ASN A 252 -29.78 73.13 -27.21
CA ASN A 252 -29.59 71.70 -27.07
C ASN A 252 -28.08 71.38 -27.05
N PHE A 253 -27.60 70.39 -26.28
CA PHE A 253 -26.26 69.83 -26.51
C PHE A 253 -26.17 68.33 -26.23
N ALA A 254 -25.44 67.65 -27.12
CA ALA A 254 -25.43 66.23 -27.37
C ALA A 254 -24.26 65.47 -26.70
N SER A 255 -24.57 64.22 -26.34
CA SER A 255 -23.83 62.96 -26.57
C SER A 255 -22.30 62.99 -26.80
N ARG A 256 -21.56 62.25 -25.96
CA ARG A 256 -20.25 61.66 -26.32
C ARG A 256 -20.09 60.24 -25.77
N ARG A 257 -19.71 59.34 -26.68
CA ARG A 257 -19.39 57.91 -26.51
C ARG A 257 -17.90 57.69 -26.13
N PRO A 258 -17.50 56.47 -25.71
CA PRO A 258 -16.24 56.18 -25.02
C PRO A 258 -15.07 55.81 -25.96
N ALA A 259 -13.84 55.95 -25.45
CA ALA A 259 -12.59 55.64 -26.14
C ALA A 259 -12.04 54.25 -25.78
N THR A 260 -11.61 53.54 -26.83
CA THR A 260 -11.01 52.20 -26.88
C THR A 260 -9.52 52.24 -26.50
N GLY A 261 -9.06 51.29 -25.68
CA GLY A 261 -7.65 51.08 -25.32
C GLY A 261 -6.92 50.06 -26.23
N PRO A 262 -5.58 50.04 -26.24
CA PRO A 262 -4.76 49.43 -27.29
C PRO A 262 -4.45 47.94 -27.07
N ALA A 263 -4.29 47.23 -28.19
CA ALA A 263 -3.93 45.82 -28.30
C ALA A 263 -2.48 45.53 -27.86
N GLN A 264 -2.30 44.50 -27.04
CA GLN A 264 -1.01 44.00 -26.58
C GLN A 264 -0.37 43.02 -27.57
N ALA A 265 0.97 43.05 -27.58
CA ALA A 265 1.87 42.34 -28.46
C ALA A 265 1.74 40.81 -28.40
N THR A 266 1.83 40.20 -29.58
CA THR A 266 1.78 38.75 -29.81
C THR A 266 3.05 38.06 -29.27
N ALA A 267 2.93 37.37 -28.14
CA ALA A 267 3.97 36.48 -27.62
C ALA A 267 4.17 35.27 -28.54
N ALA A 268 5.43 34.88 -28.75
CA ALA A 268 5.81 33.71 -29.54
C ALA A 268 5.15 32.43 -29.01
N SER A 269 4.56 31.62 -29.90
CA SER A 269 3.84 30.41 -29.53
C SER A 269 4.81 29.32 -29.05
N THR A 270 4.83 29.08 -27.73
CA THR A 270 5.51 27.95 -27.11
C THR A 270 4.88 26.63 -27.57
N SER A 271 5.67 25.60 -27.89
CA SER A 271 5.15 24.25 -28.22
C SER A 271 4.71 23.48 -26.96
N ALA A 272 3.91 22.41 -27.12
CA ALA A 272 3.50 21.56 -26.00
C ALA A 272 4.69 20.87 -25.30
N ALA A 273 5.71 20.43 -26.05
CA ALA A 273 6.90 19.80 -25.49
C ALA A 273 7.70 20.77 -24.62
N THR A 274 7.92 22.00 -25.12
CA THR A 274 8.58 23.07 -24.35
C THR A 274 7.78 23.48 -23.12
N PHE A 275 6.45 23.45 -23.21
CA PHE A 275 5.58 23.68 -22.05
C PHE A 275 5.77 22.61 -20.97
N PHE A 276 5.76 21.32 -21.31
CA PHE A 276 5.94 20.26 -20.32
C PHE A 276 7.31 20.35 -19.64
N ALA A 277 8.39 20.60 -20.40
CA ALA A 277 9.72 20.77 -19.83
C ALA A 277 9.80 21.97 -18.87
N ALA A 278 9.20 23.10 -19.23
CA ALA A 278 9.13 24.27 -18.36
C ALA A 278 8.31 24.00 -17.10
N ALA A 279 7.18 23.30 -17.24
CA ALA A 279 6.30 22.97 -16.13
C ALA A 279 6.94 21.97 -15.15
N GLU A 280 7.65 20.96 -15.64
CA GLU A 280 8.39 20.03 -14.78
C GLU A 280 9.48 20.74 -13.98
N LYS A 281 10.22 21.65 -14.61
CA LYS A 281 11.24 22.47 -13.94
C LYS A 281 10.61 23.39 -12.88
N ALA A 282 9.51 24.06 -13.20
CA ALA A 282 8.81 24.94 -12.27
C ALA A 282 8.21 24.18 -11.07
N PHE A 283 7.64 22.99 -11.31
CA PHE A 283 7.00 22.18 -10.26
C PHE A 283 7.98 21.33 -9.44
N ALA A 284 9.26 21.31 -9.79
CA ALA A 284 10.29 20.67 -8.96
C ALA A 284 10.46 21.38 -7.61
N ASN A 285 10.26 22.70 -7.57
CA ASN A 285 10.33 23.49 -6.35
C ASN A 285 9.29 24.64 -6.35
N TYR A 286 8.11 24.37 -5.79
CA TYR A 286 7.01 25.32 -5.71
C TYR A 286 7.38 26.61 -4.95
N ALA A 287 8.27 26.54 -3.94
CA ALA A 287 8.65 27.71 -3.15
C ALA A 287 9.53 28.70 -3.94
N ALA A 288 10.30 28.21 -4.91
CA ALA A 288 11.20 29.01 -5.75
C ALA A 288 10.56 29.47 -7.07
N MET A 289 9.24 29.29 -7.23
CA MET A 289 8.54 29.61 -8.46
C MET A 289 8.38 31.12 -8.62
N THR A 290 8.86 31.66 -9.75
CA THR A 290 8.74 33.09 -10.07
C THR A 290 7.62 33.40 -11.05
N ALA A 291 7.17 32.41 -11.83
CA ALA A 291 6.08 32.53 -12.78
C ALA A 291 5.40 31.18 -13.00
N PHE A 292 4.10 31.22 -13.28
CA PHE A 292 3.35 30.01 -13.63
C PHE A 292 3.67 29.56 -15.07
N PRO A 293 3.98 28.27 -15.30
CA PRO A 293 4.17 27.75 -16.66
C PRO A 293 2.81 27.69 -17.38
N GLU A 294 2.58 28.57 -18.36
CA GLU A 294 1.30 28.63 -19.08
C GLU A 294 1.27 27.71 -20.32
N PRO A 295 0.14 27.00 -20.56
CA PRO A 295 -0.04 26.23 -21.79
C PRO A 295 -0.02 27.15 -23.04
N PRO A 296 0.35 26.61 -24.21
CA PRO A 296 0.35 27.36 -25.47
C PRO A 296 -1.00 28.01 -25.80
N ALA A 297 -1.03 29.35 -25.89
CA ALA A 297 -2.20 30.12 -26.28
C ALA A 297 -2.29 30.26 -27.82
N ILE A 298 -2.65 29.17 -28.49
CA ILE A 298 -2.88 29.15 -29.95
C ILE A 298 -4.29 29.69 -30.24
N PRO A 299 -4.50 30.55 -31.26
CA PRO A 299 -5.83 31.03 -31.62
C PRO A 299 -6.86 29.89 -31.79
N CYS A 300 -7.96 29.96 -31.04
CA CYS A 300 -9.03 28.95 -31.05
C CYS A 300 -10.21 29.44 -31.89
N TYR A 301 -10.50 28.77 -33.00
CA TYR A 301 -11.67 29.09 -33.85
C TYR A 301 -13.02 28.69 -33.24
N LYS A 302 -13.03 27.74 -32.29
CA LYS A 302 -14.24 27.32 -31.56
C LYS A 302 -14.67 28.32 -30.48
N CYS A 303 -13.81 29.28 -30.19
CA CYS A 303 -13.94 30.23 -29.09
C CYS A 303 -14.19 31.62 -29.68
N GLN A 304 -15.33 31.84 -30.34
CA GLN A 304 -15.65 33.14 -30.96
C GLN A 304 -15.96 34.24 -29.95
N ALA A 305 -16.28 33.87 -28.71
CA ALA A 305 -16.45 34.82 -27.62
C ALA A 305 -15.10 35.03 -26.91
N GLY A 306 -14.58 36.25 -27.07
CA GLY A 306 -13.31 36.68 -26.48
C GLY A 306 -13.24 36.45 -24.98
N ALA A 307 -12.00 36.33 -24.51
CA ALA A 307 -11.53 36.68 -23.18
C ALA A 307 -12.65 36.81 -22.11
N GLN A 308 -13.33 35.70 -21.82
CA GLN A 308 -13.92 35.56 -20.50
C GLN A 308 -12.79 35.79 -19.50
N GLN A 309 -13.09 36.33 -18.32
CA GLN A 309 -12.14 36.69 -17.26
C GLN A 309 -11.38 35.46 -16.72
N ARG A 310 -10.60 34.81 -17.58
CA ARG A 310 -9.82 33.62 -17.32
C ARG A 310 -8.46 34.06 -16.83
N ALA A 311 -7.93 33.29 -15.90
CA ALA A 311 -6.59 33.47 -15.38
C ALA A 311 -5.53 33.08 -16.41
N LEU A 312 -5.82 32.11 -17.29
CA LEU A 312 -4.92 31.69 -18.37
C LEU A 312 -5.21 32.39 -19.69
N GLN A 313 -4.17 32.68 -20.47
CA GLN A 313 -4.30 33.28 -21.80
C GLN A 313 -4.94 32.32 -22.82
N GLY A 314 -4.63 31.03 -22.74
CA GLY A 314 -5.19 30.01 -23.64
C GLY A 314 -6.61 29.58 -23.24
N CYS A 315 -7.46 29.29 -24.23
CA CYS A 315 -8.81 28.78 -23.96
C CYS A 315 -8.77 27.33 -23.42
N GLU A 316 -9.91 26.81 -22.95
CA GLU A 316 -10.03 25.41 -22.52
C GLU A 316 -9.58 24.42 -23.61
N HIS A 317 -9.92 24.67 -24.87
CA HIS A 317 -9.50 23.81 -25.99
C HIS A 317 -7.98 23.78 -26.17
N ASN A 318 -7.27 24.87 -25.88
CA ASN A 318 -5.81 24.91 -25.91
C ASN A 318 -5.23 24.00 -24.83
N ILE A 319 -5.80 24.05 -23.62
CA ILE A 319 -5.40 23.17 -22.51
C ILE A 319 -5.66 21.73 -22.93
N ARG A 320 -6.88 21.38 -23.37
CA ARG A 320 -7.21 20.01 -23.82
C ARG A 320 -6.26 19.52 -24.92
N SER A 321 -6.01 20.35 -25.93
CA SER A 321 -5.10 20.03 -27.03
C SER A 321 -3.68 19.76 -26.52
N THR A 322 -3.17 20.59 -25.61
CA THR A 322 -1.82 20.43 -25.02
C THR A 322 -1.65 19.10 -24.30
N PHE A 323 -2.68 18.63 -23.59
CA PHE A 323 -2.64 17.39 -22.81
C PHE A 323 -3.19 16.17 -23.55
N SER A 324 -3.76 16.34 -24.75
CA SER A 324 -4.45 15.27 -25.50
C SER A 324 -3.56 14.08 -25.88
N SER A 325 -2.26 14.28 -26.03
CA SER A 325 -1.30 13.23 -26.38
C SER A 325 -0.84 12.38 -25.19
N LEU A 326 -1.31 12.67 -23.98
CA LEU A 326 -0.90 11.97 -22.76
C LEU A 326 -1.84 10.80 -22.44
N SER A 327 -1.28 9.72 -21.91
CA SER A 327 -2.07 8.60 -21.39
C SER A 327 -2.86 9.00 -20.14
N ALA A 328 -3.94 8.27 -19.83
CA ALA A 328 -4.77 8.51 -18.64
C ALA A 328 -3.95 8.52 -17.32
N ALA A 329 -2.93 7.65 -17.22
CA ALA A 329 -2.03 7.65 -16.07
C ALA A 329 -1.20 8.94 -15.97
N LYS A 330 -0.68 9.45 -17.10
CA LYS A 330 0.04 10.73 -17.15
C LYS A 330 -0.88 11.92 -16.87
N LEU A 331 -2.12 11.90 -17.35
CA LEU A 331 -3.12 12.93 -17.02
C LEU A 331 -3.39 13.01 -15.51
N LYS A 332 -3.54 11.86 -14.82
CA LYS A 332 -3.68 11.83 -13.36
C LYS A 332 -2.46 12.42 -12.64
N LEU A 333 -1.25 12.10 -13.11
CA LEU A 333 -0.01 12.65 -12.57
C LEU A 333 0.04 14.18 -12.72
N TRP A 334 -0.25 14.70 -13.92
CA TRP A 334 -0.27 16.13 -14.17
C TRP A 334 -1.38 16.84 -13.39
N ARG A 335 -2.57 16.24 -13.28
CA ARG A 335 -3.65 16.77 -12.44
C ARG A 335 -3.19 16.96 -10.99
N ALA A 336 -2.46 16.00 -10.43
CA ALA A 336 -1.93 16.11 -9.07
C ALA A 336 -0.85 17.22 -8.94
N LYS A 337 -0.05 17.46 -9.98
CA LYS A 337 0.94 18.55 -10.02
C LYS A 337 0.27 19.93 -10.10
N PHE A 338 -0.86 20.05 -10.80
CA PHE A 338 -1.67 21.27 -10.94
C PHE A 338 -2.70 21.47 -9.81
N HIS A 339 -2.64 20.72 -8.71
CA HIS A 339 -3.55 20.93 -7.58
C HIS A 339 -3.30 22.30 -6.92
N PRO A 340 -4.31 23.17 -6.72
CA PRO A 340 -4.11 24.51 -6.16
C PRO A 340 -3.36 24.54 -4.82
N ASP A 341 -3.59 23.55 -3.95
CA ASP A 341 -2.90 23.46 -2.65
C ASP A 341 -1.38 23.32 -2.75
N ARG A 342 -0.85 22.79 -3.86
CA ARG A 342 0.61 22.68 -4.07
C ARG A 342 1.27 24.05 -4.12
N PHE A 343 0.53 25.09 -4.51
CA PHE A 343 1.03 26.45 -4.68
C PHE A 343 1.06 27.24 -3.36
N CYS A 344 0.56 26.71 -2.24
CA CYS A 344 0.63 27.35 -0.93
C CYS A 344 2.06 27.65 -0.45
N ALA A 345 3.06 26.94 -0.99
CA ALA A 345 4.47 27.11 -0.65
C ALA A 345 5.15 28.36 -1.28
N ILE A 346 4.51 29.03 -2.26
CA ILE A 346 5.06 30.25 -2.89
C ILE A 346 5.08 31.39 -1.86
N ALA A 347 6.24 32.01 -1.64
CA ALA A 347 6.39 33.06 -0.63
C ALA A 347 5.57 34.33 -0.94
N ASP A 348 5.55 34.77 -2.20
CA ASP A 348 4.79 35.95 -2.62
C ASP A 348 3.29 35.65 -2.68
N LEU A 349 2.50 36.36 -1.88
CA LEU A 349 1.04 36.17 -1.77
C LEU A 349 0.30 36.49 -3.07
N LYS A 350 0.69 37.53 -3.81
CA LYS A 350 0.02 37.90 -5.06
C LYS A 350 0.29 36.86 -6.14
N LEU A 351 1.55 36.45 -6.27
CA LEU A 351 1.94 35.40 -7.20
C LEU A 351 1.30 34.05 -6.84
N ARG A 352 1.21 33.73 -5.54
CA ARG A 352 0.53 32.53 -5.03
C ARG A 352 -0.93 32.48 -5.48
N GLU A 353 -1.69 33.55 -5.26
CA GLU A 353 -3.10 33.60 -5.65
C GLU A 353 -3.30 33.60 -7.17
N GLU A 354 -2.40 34.22 -7.93
CA GLU A 354 -2.40 34.12 -9.39
C GLU A 354 -2.14 32.68 -9.86
N CYS A 355 -1.10 32.03 -9.31
CA CYS A 355 -0.75 30.65 -9.63
C CYS A 355 -1.86 29.68 -9.25
N LYS A 356 -2.53 29.87 -8.10
CA LYS A 356 -3.69 29.07 -7.69
C LYS A 356 -4.85 29.18 -8.67
N ARG A 357 -5.20 30.40 -9.10
CA ARG A 357 -6.27 30.61 -10.10
C ARG A 357 -5.94 29.95 -11.43
N LYS A 358 -4.70 30.11 -11.93
CA LYS A 358 -4.23 29.47 -13.16
C LYS A 358 -4.23 27.94 -13.05
N ALA A 359 -3.74 27.42 -11.93
CA ALA A 359 -3.71 25.98 -11.65
C ALA A 359 -5.12 25.37 -11.58
N GLN A 360 -6.07 26.08 -10.95
CA GLN A 360 -7.46 25.65 -10.84
C GLN A 360 -8.09 25.42 -12.21
N GLU A 361 -7.84 26.32 -13.17
CA GLU A 361 -8.36 26.14 -14.53
C GLU A 361 -7.79 24.90 -15.21
N VAL A 362 -6.48 24.67 -15.15
CA VAL A 362 -5.87 23.45 -15.71
C VAL A 362 -6.42 22.21 -15.01
N PHE A 363 -6.58 22.25 -13.69
CA PHE A 363 -7.06 21.14 -12.88
C PHE A 363 -8.48 20.71 -13.27
N VAL A 364 -9.41 21.65 -13.47
CA VAL A 364 -10.78 21.36 -13.90
C VAL A 364 -10.77 20.67 -15.27
N VAL A 365 -10.05 21.22 -16.24
CA VAL A 365 -9.97 20.64 -17.59
C VAL A 365 -9.38 19.22 -17.57
N LEU A 366 -8.30 19.00 -16.82
CA LEU A 366 -7.72 17.65 -16.68
C LEU A 366 -8.67 16.69 -15.98
N SER A 367 -9.46 17.17 -15.01
CA SER A 367 -10.47 16.36 -14.31
C SER A 367 -11.53 15.86 -15.27
N GLU A 368 -12.03 16.73 -16.15
CA GLU A 368 -13.01 16.38 -17.17
C GLU A 368 -12.44 15.43 -18.22
N MET A 369 -11.19 15.65 -18.66
CA MET A 369 -10.51 14.73 -19.59
C MET A 369 -10.40 13.33 -19.01
N ILE A 370 -10.01 13.19 -17.73
CA ILE A 370 -9.91 11.89 -17.06
C ILE A 370 -11.28 11.21 -16.94
N SER A 371 -12.32 11.97 -16.58
CA SER A 371 -13.69 11.44 -16.50
C SER A 371 -14.24 10.99 -17.85
N SER A 372 -13.85 11.67 -18.93
CA SER A 372 -14.26 11.30 -20.30
C SER A 372 -13.54 10.08 -20.86
N ALA A 373 -12.30 9.81 -20.41
CA ALA A 373 -11.48 8.70 -20.91
C ALA A 373 -11.80 7.34 -20.26
N GLY A 374 -12.60 7.34 -19.19
CA GLY A 374 -13.02 6.12 -18.47
C GLY A 374 -14.41 5.60 -18.87
N LYS A 375 -15.07 6.27 -19.81
CA LYS A 375 -16.27 5.80 -20.50
C LYS A 375 -15.87 5.25 -21.86
#